data_AF-A0A947G806-F1
#
_entry.id   AF-A0A947G806-F1
#
_cell.length_a   1.000
_cell.length_b   1.000
_cell.length_c   1.000
_cell.angle_alpha   90.00
_cell.angle_beta   90.00
_cell.angle_gamma   90.00
#
_symmetry.space_group_name_H-M   'P 1'
#
loop_
_entity.id
_entity.type
_entity.pdbx_description
1 polymer ?
#
loop_
_entity_poly.entity_id
_entity_poly.type
_entity_poly.pdbx_seq_one_letter_code
_entity_poly.pdbx_strand_id
1 'polypeptide(L)'
;MLRPYLLLSVLLTSCGGAPPEPAAVEPAKATQSEKPPMFGVHGMLVFGVGAKFVSHLPMYDQPHDVQAIAEVNLLRQPGEFNAELFAKPHPTGYHTLKPEPFSLPEMNKQGYRFPATLYAGHFEREGNVEIGKVIVEVKRPIVYRKLSASGESEPVYTAMVFGSSEAGEYYMAHKIGARPSFDQISLVAEGAKADDPRWTSGIEITAVAHPDEPITRYGSFNLQMEGAPHRIKTRAVYTEVGELR
;
A
#
# COMPACT_ATOMS: atom_id res chain seq x y z
N MET A 1 78.33 35.51 65.94
CA MET A 1 77.34 34.72 65.17
C MET A 1 76.46 35.68 64.39
N LEU A 2 76.89 36.07 63.20
CA LEU A 2 76.09 36.78 62.20
C LEU A 2 76.77 36.50 60.87
N ARG A 3 76.03 35.99 59.87
CA ARG A 3 76.50 35.97 58.48
C ARG A 3 75.51 36.77 57.63
N PRO A 4 76.00 37.69 56.78
CA PRO A 4 75.16 38.60 56.01
C PRO A 4 74.72 37.98 54.68
N TYR A 5 73.58 38.48 54.20
CA TYR A 5 72.99 38.19 52.90
C TYR A 5 73.82 38.81 51.76
N LEU A 6 74.02 38.05 50.68
CA LEU A 6 74.53 38.55 49.40
C LEU A 6 73.39 38.47 48.37
N LEU A 7 73.06 39.60 47.76
CA LEU A 7 72.15 39.71 46.61
C LEU A 7 72.78 39.02 45.39
N LEU A 8 71.99 38.22 44.67
CA LEU A 8 72.29 37.81 43.30
C LEU A 8 71.05 38.07 42.43
N SER A 9 71.20 38.98 41.48
CA SER A 9 70.20 39.31 40.46
C SER A 9 70.21 38.25 39.35
N VAL A 10 69.06 37.65 39.05
CA VAL A 10 68.85 36.80 37.88
C VAL A 10 67.86 37.52 36.95
N LEU A 11 68.31 37.84 35.73
CA LEU A 11 67.44 38.24 34.62
C LEU A 11 66.78 36.98 34.05
N LEU A 12 65.45 36.95 34.02
CA LEU A 12 64.66 35.96 33.28
C LEU A 12 63.99 36.65 32.09
N THR A 13 64.41 36.23 30.90
CA THR A 13 63.86 36.64 29.61
C THR A 13 62.47 36.04 29.41
N SER A 14 61.49 36.90 29.14
CA SER A 14 60.10 36.58 28.83
C SER A 14 59.97 36.08 27.38
N CYS A 15 59.41 34.88 27.18
CA CYS A 15 58.79 34.45 25.93
C CYS A 15 57.30 34.23 26.19
N GLY A 16 56.47 35.19 25.76
CA GLY A 16 55.02 35.08 25.77
C GLY A 16 54.53 34.24 24.58
N GLY A 17 53.84 33.15 24.86
CA GLY A 17 52.98 32.44 23.92
C GLY A 17 51.63 32.21 24.59
N ALA A 18 50.59 32.88 24.09
CA ALA A 18 49.23 32.65 24.54
C ALA A 18 48.77 31.24 24.10
N PRO A 19 48.02 30.50 24.93
CA PRO A 19 47.42 29.24 24.51
C PRO A 19 46.38 29.48 23.39
N PRO A 20 46.26 28.59 22.40
CA PRO A 20 45.26 28.72 21.35
C PRO A 20 43.86 28.63 21.94
N GLU A 21 43.01 29.55 21.52
CA GLU A 21 41.58 29.62 21.83
C GLU A 21 40.88 28.33 21.37
N PRO A 22 40.03 27.69 22.20
CA PRO A 22 39.32 26.49 21.79
C PRO A 22 38.36 26.84 20.64
N ALA A 23 38.55 26.18 19.50
CA ALA A 23 37.68 26.32 18.35
C ALA A 23 36.21 26.11 18.76
N ALA A 24 35.37 27.08 18.43
CA ALA A 24 33.93 26.97 18.61
C ALA A 24 33.43 25.73 17.85
N VAL A 25 32.93 24.74 18.60
CA VAL A 25 32.23 23.59 18.02
C VAL A 25 30.90 24.13 17.49
N GLU A 26 30.78 24.25 16.17
CA GLU A 26 29.48 24.50 15.53
C GLU A 26 28.49 23.42 15.99
N PRO A 27 27.24 23.79 16.34
CA PRO A 27 26.25 22.81 16.72
C PRO A 27 26.02 21.88 15.53
N ALA A 28 26.20 20.57 15.76
CA ALA A 28 25.92 19.55 14.78
C ALA A 28 24.50 19.76 14.23
N LYS A 29 24.42 20.02 12.93
CA LYS A 29 23.17 20.14 12.19
C LYS A 29 22.39 18.84 12.40
N ALA A 30 21.26 18.90 13.11
CA ALA A 30 20.38 17.76 13.30
C ALA A 30 20.04 17.19 11.92
N THR A 31 20.47 15.95 11.66
CA THR A 31 20.07 15.21 10.48
C THR A 31 18.56 15.08 10.52
N GLN A 32 17.87 15.70 9.55
CA GLN A 32 16.45 15.44 9.35
C GLN A 32 16.30 13.93 9.19
N SER A 33 15.52 13.28 10.06
CA SER A 33 15.22 11.87 9.91
C SER A 33 14.57 11.67 8.54
N GLU A 34 15.27 11.02 7.62
CA GLU A 34 14.77 10.76 6.28
C GLU A 34 13.48 9.94 6.41
N LYS A 35 12.38 10.42 5.79
CA LYS A 35 11.12 9.68 5.83
C LYS A 35 11.34 8.31 5.19
N PRO A 36 10.68 7.25 5.69
CA PRO A 36 10.71 5.96 5.03
C PRO A 36 10.28 6.06 3.54
N PRO A 37 10.74 5.14 2.68
CA PRO A 37 10.37 5.14 1.27
C PRO A 37 8.85 5.02 1.11
N MET A 38 8.29 5.74 0.13
CA MET A 38 6.84 5.74 -0.16
C MET A 38 5.99 6.04 1.09
N PHE A 39 6.43 6.97 1.92
CA PHE A 39 5.67 7.42 3.09
C PHE A 39 4.62 8.45 2.69
N GLY A 40 3.34 8.16 2.94
CA GLY A 40 2.23 9.03 2.58
C GLY A 40 0.89 8.51 3.06
N VAL A 41 -0.19 9.20 2.66
CA VAL A 41 -1.57 8.70 2.81
C VAL A 41 -1.90 7.92 1.56
N HIS A 42 -2.24 6.64 1.72
CA HIS A 42 -2.48 5.72 0.62
C HIS A 42 -3.95 5.32 0.61
N GLY A 43 -4.75 5.91 -0.29
CA GLY A 43 -6.16 5.53 -0.44
C GLY A 43 -6.28 4.03 -0.75
N MET A 44 -7.24 3.35 -0.13
CA MET A 44 -7.45 1.91 -0.37
C MET A 44 -8.91 1.64 -0.69
N LEU A 45 -9.17 0.81 -1.69
CA LEU A 45 -10.45 0.12 -1.88
C LEU A 45 -10.62 -0.97 -0.83
N VAL A 46 -11.83 -1.16 -0.32
CA VAL A 46 -12.22 -2.30 0.53
C VAL A 46 -13.28 -3.14 -0.18
N PHE A 47 -13.06 -4.45 -0.23
CA PHE A 47 -13.98 -5.41 -0.84
C PHE A 47 -13.97 -6.77 -0.10
N GLY A 48 -14.91 -7.64 -0.46
CA GLY A 48 -15.13 -8.94 0.18
C GLY A 48 -16.29 -8.96 1.18
N VAL A 49 -17.15 -10.00 1.15
CA VAL A 49 -18.31 -10.12 2.05
C VAL A 49 -17.96 -10.96 3.29
N GLY A 50 -17.33 -12.11 3.11
CA GLY A 50 -16.70 -12.91 4.18
C GLY A 50 -15.32 -12.35 4.53
N ALA A 51 -14.29 -12.87 3.86
CA ALA A 51 -12.93 -12.33 3.96
C ALA A 51 -12.89 -10.86 3.50
N LYS A 52 -11.98 -10.06 4.06
CA LYS A 52 -11.81 -8.66 3.68
C LYS A 52 -10.49 -8.48 2.97
N PHE A 53 -10.54 -7.70 1.89
CA PHE A 53 -9.37 -7.36 1.11
C PHE A 53 -9.28 -5.84 0.99
N VAL A 54 -8.04 -5.37 0.90
CA VAL A 54 -7.75 -3.99 0.52
C VAL A 54 -6.91 -3.97 -0.74
N SER A 55 -7.23 -3.05 -1.65
CA SER A 55 -6.40 -2.73 -2.81
C SER A 55 -5.99 -1.27 -2.70
N HIS A 56 -4.69 -0.99 -2.79
CA HIS A 56 -4.20 0.37 -2.93
C HIS A 56 -4.77 0.98 -4.21
N LEU A 57 -5.22 2.24 -4.12
CA LEU A 57 -5.63 3.07 -5.25
C LEU A 57 -4.36 3.73 -5.81
N PRO A 58 -3.69 3.11 -6.79
CA PRO A 58 -2.33 3.48 -7.13
C PRO A 58 -2.31 4.62 -8.14
N MET A 59 -1.23 5.39 -8.16
CA MET A 59 -0.92 6.29 -9.27
C MET A 59 0.45 5.89 -9.83
N TYR A 60 0.88 6.41 -10.98
CA TYR A 60 2.20 6.07 -11.52
C TYR A 60 3.38 6.78 -10.85
N ASP A 61 3.11 7.78 -10.00
CA ASP A 61 4.13 8.59 -9.35
C ASP A 61 4.29 8.21 -7.87
N GLN A 62 5.51 8.37 -7.35
CA GLN A 62 5.79 8.25 -5.92
C GLN A 62 4.93 9.25 -5.12
N PRO A 63 4.42 8.87 -3.93
CA PRO A 63 4.64 7.60 -3.23
C PRO A 63 3.65 6.47 -3.61
N HIS A 64 2.87 6.61 -4.69
CA HIS A 64 1.72 5.76 -5.01
C HIS A 64 1.96 4.74 -6.14
N ASP A 65 3.19 4.65 -6.65
CA ASP A 65 3.63 3.83 -7.80
C ASP A 65 3.77 2.34 -7.48
N VAL A 66 2.84 1.79 -6.71
CA VAL A 66 2.80 0.37 -6.34
C VAL A 66 1.37 -0.13 -6.42
N GLN A 67 1.18 -1.23 -7.15
CA GLN A 67 -0.02 -2.05 -7.01
C GLN A 67 0.16 -2.96 -5.79
N ALA A 68 -0.62 -2.72 -4.75
CA ALA A 68 -0.58 -3.47 -3.50
C ALA A 68 -1.97 -3.99 -3.13
N ILE A 69 -2.09 -5.29 -2.89
CA ILE A 69 -3.34 -5.95 -2.49
C ILE A 69 -3.04 -6.90 -1.33
N ALA A 70 -3.89 -6.87 -0.30
CA ALA A 70 -3.78 -7.77 0.85
C ALA A 70 -5.14 -8.26 1.33
N GLU A 71 -5.17 -9.49 1.85
CA GLU A 71 -6.22 -9.95 2.76
C GLU A 71 -5.95 -9.32 4.14
N VAL A 72 -6.99 -8.79 4.77
CA VAL A 72 -6.88 -8.04 6.03
C VAL A 72 -7.93 -8.44 7.05
N ASN A 73 -7.63 -8.18 8.32
CA ASN A 73 -8.64 -8.03 9.36
C ASN A 73 -8.95 -6.54 9.54
N LEU A 74 -10.23 -6.21 9.70
CA LEU A 74 -10.67 -4.86 10.09
C LEU A 74 -11.07 -4.89 11.55
N LEU A 75 -10.15 -4.50 12.43
CA LEU A 75 -10.37 -4.46 13.87
C LEU A 75 -11.11 -3.16 14.21
N ARG A 76 -12.30 -3.29 14.77
CA ARG A 76 -13.23 -2.18 15.03
C ARG A 76 -13.19 -1.82 16.50
N GLN A 77 -13.25 -0.53 16.80
CA GLN A 77 -13.50 -0.08 18.17
C GLN A 77 -15.03 -0.01 18.41
N PRO A 78 -15.55 -0.64 19.48
CA PRO A 78 -16.97 -0.54 19.83
C PRO A 78 -17.39 0.93 20.00
N GLY A 79 -18.51 1.32 19.41
CA GLY A 79 -19.06 2.68 19.50
C GLY A 79 -18.53 3.69 18.47
N GLU A 80 -17.46 3.36 17.73
CA GLU A 80 -16.91 4.23 16.68
C GLU A 80 -17.15 3.71 15.26
N PHE A 81 -17.88 2.59 15.10
CA PHE A 81 -18.09 1.92 13.82
C PHE A 81 -19.56 1.65 13.53
N ASN A 82 -20.06 2.19 12.42
CA ASN A 82 -21.42 1.96 11.95
C ASN A 82 -21.51 0.65 11.14
N ALA A 83 -21.78 -0.46 11.84
CA ALA A 83 -21.87 -1.78 11.22
C ALA A 83 -23.01 -1.90 10.20
N GLU A 84 -24.11 -1.18 10.40
CA GLU A 84 -25.24 -1.18 9.48
C GLU A 84 -24.86 -0.51 8.16
N LEU A 85 -24.17 0.63 8.22
CA LEU A 85 -23.69 1.32 7.02
C LEU A 85 -22.65 0.48 6.26
N PHE A 86 -21.77 -0.21 6.97
CA PHE A 86 -20.78 -1.10 6.33
C PHE A 86 -21.43 -2.30 5.63
N ALA A 87 -22.49 -2.87 6.21
CA ALA A 87 -23.19 -4.01 5.65
C ALA A 87 -24.06 -3.66 4.45
N LYS A 88 -24.44 -2.38 4.28
CA LYS A 88 -25.24 -1.91 3.15
C LYS A 88 -24.37 -1.77 1.89
N PRO A 89 -24.85 -2.21 0.72
CA PRO A 89 -24.23 -1.83 -0.54
C PRO A 89 -24.38 -0.31 -0.71
N HIS A 90 -23.26 0.40 -0.79
CA HIS A 90 -23.26 1.82 -1.18
C HIS A 90 -23.73 1.96 -2.65
N PRO A 91 -24.34 3.08 -3.09
CA PRO A 91 -24.73 3.27 -4.49
C PRO A 91 -23.59 3.08 -5.50
N THR A 92 -22.34 3.35 -5.10
CA THR A 92 -21.15 3.09 -5.93
C THR A 92 -20.69 1.63 -5.89
N GLY A 93 -21.22 0.82 -4.97
CA GLY A 93 -20.95 -0.62 -4.86
C GLY A 93 -19.68 -0.99 -4.07
N TYR A 94 -18.95 -0.03 -3.52
CA TYR A 94 -17.69 -0.26 -2.79
C TYR A 94 -17.47 0.73 -1.64
N HIS A 95 -16.53 0.38 -0.76
CA HIS A 95 -16.06 1.18 0.37
C HIS A 95 -14.58 1.54 0.18
N THR A 96 -14.10 2.61 0.80
CA THR A 96 -12.68 2.98 0.78
C THR A 96 -12.15 3.32 2.17
N LEU A 97 -10.84 3.15 2.36
CA LEU A 97 -10.12 3.57 3.55
C LEU A 97 -9.28 4.80 3.24
N LYS A 98 -9.24 5.70 4.22
CA LYS A 98 -8.20 6.72 4.37
C LYS A 98 -7.32 6.36 5.55
N PRO A 99 -6.14 5.76 5.34
CA PRO A 99 -5.17 5.48 6.39
C PRO A 99 -4.58 6.76 7.00
N GLU A 100 -4.09 6.67 8.23
CA GLU A 100 -3.07 7.61 8.68
C GLU A 100 -1.78 7.42 7.84
N PRO A 101 -0.90 8.44 7.73
CA PRO A 101 0.30 8.31 6.92
C PRO A 101 1.19 7.13 7.34
N PHE A 102 1.61 6.31 6.37
CA PHE A 102 2.50 5.19 6.61
C PHE A 102 3.37 4.89 5.38
N SER A 103 4.33 3.97 5.53
CA SER A 103 5.21 3.50 4.46
C SER A 103 4.53 2.37 3.67
N LEU A 104 4.16 2.61 2.41
CA LEU A 104 3.44 1.62 1.59
C LEU A 104 4.11 0.22 1.53
N PRO A 105 5.45 0.06 1.52
CA PRO A 105 6.13 -1.24 1.63
C PRO A 105 5.70 -2.11 2.80
N GLU A 106 5.23 -1.51 3.89
CA GLU A 106 4.80 -2.26 5.07
C GLU A 106 3.55 -3.13 4.79
N MET A 107 2.77 -2.81 3.75
CA MET A 107 1.66 -3.67 3.27
C MET A 107 2.12 -5.05 2.84
N ASN A 108 3.40 -5.22 2.47
CA ASN A 108 3.96 -6.51 2.09
C ASN A 108 4.41 -7.36 3.29
N LYS A 109 4.07 -6.95 4.53
CA LYS A 109 4.42 -7.66 5.76
C LYS A 109 3.16 -8.17 6.45
N GLN A 110 3.06 -9.48 6.61
CA GLN A 110 2.02 -10.09 7.43
C GLN A 110 2.10 -9.59 8.88
N GLY A 111 0.95 -9.31 9.49
CA GLY A 111 0.82 -8.76 10.83
C GLY A 111 1.06 -7.27 10.94
N TYR A 112 1.43 -6.58 9.85
CA TYR A 112 1.51 -5.12 9.86
C TYR A 112 0.13 -4.51 10.16
N ARG A 113 0.12 -3.48 11.01
CA ARG A 113 -1.10 -2.82 11.47
C ARG A 113 -1.01 -1.32 11.26
N PHE A 114 -2.09 -0.73 10.79
CA PHE A 114 -2.20 0.72 10.64
C PHE A 114 -3.63 1.21 10.90
N PRO A 115 -3.79 2.39 11.52
CA PRO A 115 -5.10 3.00 11.70
C PRO A 115 -5.62 3.62 10.40
N ALA A 116 -6.94 3.59 10.23
CA ALA A 116 -7.62 4.18 9.09
C ALA A 116 -9.06 4.57 9.42
N THR A 117 -9.60 5.49 8.64
CA THR A 117 -11.04 5.78 8.61
C THR A 117 -11.67 5.12 7.40
N LEU A 118 -12.76 4.41 7.61
CA LEU A 118 -13.53 3.73 6.57
C LEU A 118 -14.70 4.60 6.11
N TYR A 119 -14.92 4.65 4.80
CA TYR A 119 -15.97 5.42 4.15
C TYR A 119 -16.83 4.52 3.26
N ALA A 120 -18.12 4.81 3.23
CA ALA A 120 -19.02 4.31 2.20
C ALA A 120 -18.78 5.11 0.91
N GLY A 121 -18.44 4.42 -0.19
CA GLY A 121 -18.00 5.05 -1.42
C GLY A 121 -16.52 5.47 -1.41
N HIS A 122 -16.16 6.43 -2.27
CA HIS A 122 -14.80 6.93 -2.43
C HIS A 122 -14.53 8.11 -1.49
N PHE A 123 -13.54 8.01 -0.60
CA PHE A 123 -13.30 8.98 0.48
C PHE A 123 -12.97 10.41 0.00
N GLU A 124 -12.45 10.57 -1.23
CA GLU A 124 -12.15 11.88 -1.82
C GLU A 124 -13.28 12.45 -2.69
N ARG A 125 -14.25 11.62 -3.11
CA ARG A 125 -15.34 12.06 -3.98
C ARG A 125 -16.53 12.48 -3.13
N GLU A 126 -17.31 13.42 -3.64
CA GLU A 126 -18.53 13.87 -2.99
C GLU A 126 -19.51 12.72 -2.75
N GLY A 127 -20.32 12.83 -1.69
CA GLY A 127 -21.33 11.83 -1.33
C GLY A 127 -20.82 10.63 -0.53
N ASN A 128 -19.57 10.65 -0.05
CA ASN A 128 -19.09 9.65 0.88
C ASN A 128 -19.67 9.85 2.30
N VAL A 129 -19.80 8.75 3.03
CA VAL A 129 -20.26 8.75 4.42
C VAL A 129 -19.23 8.02 5.28
N GLU A 130 -18.74 8.67 6.32
CA GLU A 130 -17.85 8.02 7.27
C GLU A 130 -18.58 6.87 7.97
N ILE A 131 -18.01 5.67 7.88
CA ILE A 131 -18.47 4.48 8.58
C ILE A 131 -17.86 4.43 9.97
N GLY A 132 -16.58 4.80 10.09
CA GLY A 132 -15.89 4.82 11.37
C GLY A 132 -14.41 4.47 11.29
N LYS A 133 -13.74 4.53 12.44
CA LYS A 133 -12.32 4.21 12.59
C LYS A 133 -12.09 2.72 12.75
N VAL A 134 -11.01 2.23 12.14
CA VAL A 134 -10.58 0.83 12.22
C VAL A 134 -9.06 0.74 12.34
N ILE A 135 -8.56 -0.34 12.93
CA ILE A 135 -7.18 -0.79 12.72
C ILE A 135 -7.22 -1.86 11.63
N VAL A 136 -6.51 -1.62 10.54
CA VAL A 136 -6.30 -2.61 9.49
C VAL A 136 -5.11 -3.46 9.88
N GLU A 137 -5.27 -4.77 9.88
CA GLU A 137 -4.18 -5.73 10.07
C GLU A 137 -4.00 -6.55 8.79
N VAL A 138 -2.79 -6.55 8.24
CA VAL A 138 -2.44 -7.37 7.08
C VAL A 138 -2.42 -8.83 7.50
N LYS A 139 -3.44 -9.59 7.11
CA LYS A 139 -3.48 -11.05 7.32
C LYS A 139 -2.53 -11.73 6.34
N ARG A 140 -2.54 -11.29 5.07
CA ARG A 140 -1.68 -11.86 4.02
C ARG A 140 -1.51 -10.90 2.84
N PRO A 141 -0.27 -10.55 2.48
CA PRO A 141 0.01 -9.88 1.21
C PRO A 141 -0.33 -10.79 0.03
N ILE A 142 -0.91 -10.23 -1.03
CA ILE A 142 -1.32 -10.97 -2.24
C ILE A 142 -0.56 -10.44 -3.45
N VAL A 143 -0.60 -9.12 -3.65
CA VAL A 143 0.11 -8.44 -4.74
C VAL A 143 0.94 -7.34 -4.13
N TYR A 144 2.21 -7.25 -4.53
CA TYR A 144 3.05 -6.10 -4.25
C TYR A 144 4.03 -5.93 -5.42
N ARG A 145 3.77 -4.95 -6.29
CA ARG A 145 4.66 -4.66 -7.43
C ARG A 145 4.70 -3.18 -7.76
N LYS A 146 5.89 -2.73 -8.11
CA LYS A 146 6.11 -1.36 -8.59
C LYS A 146 5.47 -1.18 -9.97
N LEU A 147 4.83 -0.04 -10.15
CA LEU A 147 4.30 0.40 -11.44
C LEU A 147 5.39 1.11 -12.24
N SER A 148 5.28 1.01 -13.56
CA SER A 148 6.11 1.77 -14.49
C SER A 148 5.21 2.57 -15.39
N ALA A 149 5.39 3.90 -15.43
CA ALA A 149 4.64 4.78 -16.33
C ALA A 149 4.95 4.50 -17.80
N SER A 150 6.18 4.02 -18.08
CA SER A 150 6.69 3.73 -19.43
C SER A 150 6.82 2.23 -19.68
N GLY A 151 6.49 1.81 -20.89
CA GLY A 151 6.56 0.42 -21.33
C GLY A 151 5.58 0.20 -22.49
N GLU A 152 5.57 -1.01 -23.02
CA GLU A 152 4.54 -1.42 -23.98
C GLU A 152 3.24 -1.72 -23.24
N SER A 153 2.11 -1.40 -23.86
CA SER A 153 0.80 -1.82 -23.37
C SER A 153 0.67 -3.34 -23.53
N GLU A 154 0.07 -3.99 -22.55
CA GLU A 154 -0.23 -5.41 -22.67
C GLU A 154 -1.31 -5.61 -23.75
N PRO A 155 -1.12 -6.50 -24.74
CA PRO A 155 -2.11 -6.69 -25.80
C PRO A 155 -3.33 -7.50 -25.33
N VAL A 156 -3.21 -8.15 -24.17
CA VAL A 156 -4.16 -9.13 -23.66
C VAL A 156 -4.36 -8.91 -22.18
N TYR A 157 -5.60 -9.04 -21.73
CA TYR A 157 -5.97 -8.87 -20.32
C TYR A 157 -5.25 -9.90 -19.43
N THR A 158 -4.42 -9.41 -18.52
CA THR A 158 -3.74 -10.23 -17.50
C THR A 158 -4.22 -9.82 -16.11
N ALA A 159 -4.44 -10.78 -15.23
CA ALA A 159 -4.95 -10.51 -13.89
C ALA A 159 -4.40 -11.46 -12.84
N MET A 160 -4.44 -11.01 -11.58
CA MET A 160 -4.11 -11.83 -10.42
C MET A 160 -5.41 -12.40 -9.88
N VAL A 161 -5.49 -13.72 -9.77
CA VAL A 161 -6.60 -14.43 -9.15
C VAL A 161 -6.24 -14.82 -7.73
N PHE A 162 -7.08 -14.41 -6.80
CA PHE A 162 -6.90 -14.67 -5.38
C PHE A 162 -8.25 -14.81 -4.68
N GLY A 163 -8.26 -15.27 -3.45
CA GLY A 163 -9.48 -15.42 -2.68
C GLY A 163 -9.24 -16.06 -1.33
N SER A 164 -10.34 -16.48 -0.70
CA SER A 164 -10.34 -17.21 0.55
C SER A 164 -11.20 -18.46 0.39
N SER A 165 -10.58 -19.64 0.47
CA SER A 165 -11.31 -20.92 0.48
C SER A 165 -12.24 -21.04 1.68
N GLU A 166 -11.86 -20.45 2.82
CA GLU A 166 -12.70 -20.41 4.03
C GLU A 166 -13.99 -19.62 3.79
N ALA A 167 -13.90 -18.48 3.11
CA ALA A 167 -15.06 -17.66 2.77
C ALA A 167 -15.80 -18.12 1.50
N GLY A 168 -15.18 -18.96 0.67
CA GLY A 168 -15.72 -19.35 -0.64
C GLY A 168 -15.78 -18.20 -1.66
N GLU A 169 -14.94 -17.17 -1.51
CA GLU A 169 -14.96 -15.97 -2.35
C GLU A 169 -13.63 -15.76 -3.08
N TYR A 170 -13.70 -15.45 -4.38
CA TYR A 170 -12.55 -15.27 -5.25
C TYR A 170 -12.68 -14.01 -6.10
N TYR A 171 -11.54 -13.39 -6.39
CA TYR A 171 -11.44 -12.11 -7.08
C TYR A 171 -10.35 -12.16 -8.14
N MET A 172 -10.47 -11.25 -9.10
CA MET A 172 -9.45 -10.91 -10.07
C MET A 172 -9.08 -9.44 -9.90
N ALA A 173 -7.78 -9.17 -9.83
CA ALA A 173 -7.23 -7.83 -9.97
C ALA A 173 -6.52 -7.71 -11.31
N HIS A 174 -6.89 -6.73 -12.13
CA HIS A 174 -6.18 -6.44 -13.37
C HIS A 174 -4.69 -6.14 -13.10
N LYS A 175 -3.78 -6.64 -13.94
CA LYS A 175 -2.34 -6.34 -13.86
C LYS A 175 -2.08 -4.98 -14.48
N ILE A 176 -1.98 -3.94 -13.65
CA ILE A 176 -1.78 -2.57 -14.13
C ILE A 176 -0.47 -2.49 -14.95
N GLY A 177 -0.60 -2.19 -16.24
CA GLY A 177 0.50 -2.09 -17.20
C GLY A 177 1.15 -0.71 -17.22
N ALA A 178 1.89 -0.42 -18.29
CA ALA A 178 2.30 0.95 -18.59
C ALA A 178 1.10 1.80 -19.05
N ARG A 179 1.29 3.12 -19.16
CA ARG A 179 0.21 4.01 -19.64
C ARG A 179 -0.12 3.73 -21.11
N PRO A 180 -1.41 3.83 -21.50
CA PRO A 180 -2.59 3.91 -20.65
C PRO A 180 -2.93 2.56 -20.02
N SER A 181 -3.50 2.56 -18.81
CA SER A 181 -4.01 1.35 -18.15
C SER A 181 -5.20 1.69 -17.24
N PHE A 182 -5.65 0.71 -16.47
CA PHE A 182 -6.79 0.84 -15.56
C PHE A 182 -6.59 -0.04 -14.32
N ASP A 183 -7.15 0.37 -13.19
CA ASP A 183 -7.27 -0.48 -12.01
C ASP A 183 -8.65 -1.12 -12.02
N GLN A 184 -8.73 -2.42 -11.81
CA GLN A 184 -10.00 -3.14 -11.80
C GLN A 184 -9.94 -4.33 -10.84
N ILE A 185 -10.94 -4.38 -9.95
CA ILE A 185 -11.24 -5.54 -9.13
C ILE A 185 -12.56 -6.14 -9.63
N SER A 186 -12.56 -7.45 -9.86
CA SER A 186 -13.74 -8.22 -10.25
C SER A 186 -13.96 -9.40 -9.32
N LEU A 187 -15.21 -9.66 -8.97
CA LEU A 187 -15.63 -10.89 -8.30
C LEU A 187 -15.66 -12.03 -9.32
N VAL A 188 -15.10 -13.18 -8.99
CA VAL A 188 -15.28 -14.43 -9.76
C VAL A 188 -16.60 -15.06 -9.33
N ALA A 189 -17.63 -14.89 -10.15
CA ALA A 189 -18.99 -15.34 -9.86
C ALA A 189 -19.19 -16.84 -10.13
N GLU A 190 -18.47 -17.41 -11.10
CA GLU A 190 -18.51 -18.83 -11.43
C GLU A 190 -17.15 -19.32 -11.92
N GLY A 191 -16.85 -20.60 -11.73
CA GLY A 191 -15.69 -21.30 -12.30
C GLY A 191 -14.44 -21.35 -11.43
N ALA A 192 -14.42 -20.63 -10.29
CA ALA A 192 -13.40 -20.85 -9.26
C ALA A 192 -13.59 -22.22 -8.60
N LYS A 193 -12.48 -22.93 -8.36
CA LYS A 193 -12.47 -24.24 -7.71
C LYS A 193 -11.89 -24.08 -6.31
N ALA A 194 -12.74 -24.19 -5.29
CA ALA A 194 -12.35 -23.84 -3.93
C ALA A 194 -11.31 -24.78 -3.30
N ASP A 195 -11.17 -25.97 -3.87
CA ASP A 195 -10.22 -27.02 -3.51
C ASP A 195 -8.85 -26.86 -4.18
N ASP A 196 -8.69 -25.91 -5.11
CA ASP A 196 -7.41 -25.63 -5.76
C ASP A 196 -6.68 -24.50 -5.02
N PRO A 197 -5.60 -24.81 -4.26
CA PRO A 197 -4.92 -23.84 -3.41
C PRO A 197 -4.32 -22.67 -4.21
N ARG A 198 -4.10 -22.83 -5.51
CA ARG A 198 -3.62 -21.78 -6.41
C ARG A 198 -4.54 -20.55 -6.41
N TRP A 199 -5.84 -20.75 -6.20
CA TRP A 199 -6.82 -19.66 -6.16
C TRP A 199 -6.73 -18.81 -4.89
N THR A 200 -6.03 -19.28 -3.85
CA THR A 200 -5.81 -18.50 -2.64
C THR A 200 -4.50 -17.71 -2.69
N SER A 201 -3.49 -18.20 -3.43
CA SER A 201 -2.12 -17.67 -3.37
C SER A 201 -1.84 -16.44 -4.22
N GLY A 202 -2.77 -15.99 -5.07
CA GLY A 202 -2.53 -14.85 -5.97
C GLY A 202 -1.79 -15.27 -7.23
N ILE A 203 -2.38 -16.14 -8.04
CA ILE A 203 -1.78 -16.57 -9.30
C ILE A 203 -2.02 -15.55 -10.41
N GLU A 204 -0.99 -15.27 -11.20
CA GLU A 204 -1.15 -14.55 -12.46
C GLU A 204 -1.82 -15.45 -13.50
N ILE A 205 -2.82 -14.91 -14.17
CA ILE A 205 -3.54 -15.55 -15.28
C ILE A 205 -3.60 -14.59 -16.46
N THR A 206 -3.49 -15.14 -17.66
CA THR A 206 -3.71 -14.39 -18.90
C THR A 206 -4.99 -14.89 -19.54
N ALA A 207 -5.86 -13.95 -19.90
CA ALA A 207 -7.08 -14.25 -20.61
C ALA A 207 -6.76 -14.72 -22.04
N VAL A 208 -7.42 -15.76 -22.51
CA VAL A 208 -7.27 -16.17 -23.91
C VAL A 208 -8.07 -15.22 -24.80
N ALA A 209 -7.37 -14.51 -25.68
CA ALA A 209 -7.94 -13.65 -26.73
C ALA A 209 -8.91 -12.57 -26.22
N HIS A 210 -8.71 -12.07 -24.99
CA HIS A 210 -9.43 -10.90 -24.48
C HIS A 210 -8.51 -9.69 -24.55
N PRO A 211 -8.89 -8.60 -25.24
CA PRO A 211 -8.07 -7.39 -25.28
C PRO A 211 -7.89 -6.81 -23.88
N ASP A 212 -6.82 -6.05 -23.67
CA ASP A 212 -6.56 -5.36 -22.41
C ASP A 212 -7.51 -4.17 -22.21
N GLU A 213 -8.77 -4.47 -21.93
CA GLU A 213 -9.86 -3.50 -21.77
C GLU A 213 -10.65 -3.79 -20.48
N PRO A 214 -11.18 -2.76 -19.80
CA PRO A 214 -11.95 -2.95 -18.58
C PRO A 214 -13.24 -3.75 -18.78
N ILE A 215 -13.53 -4.66 -17.86
CA ILE A 215 -14.83 -5.32 -17.75
C ILE A 215 -15.88 -4.30 -17.27
N THR A 216 -16.91 -4.01 -18.07
CA THR A 216 -17.89 -2.97 -17.73
C THR A 216 -18.95 -3.40 -16.70
N ARG A 217 -19.32 -4.69 -16.68
CA ARG A 217 -20.30 -5.20 -15.70
C ARG A 217 -20.14 -6.69 -15.42
N TYR A 218 -20.12 -7.50 -16.47
CA TYR A 218 -19.90 -8.93 -16.41
C TYR A 218 -18.88 -9.33 -17.46
N GLY A 219 -17.98 -10.24 -17.09
CA GLY A 219 -16.97 -10.80 -17.99
C GLY A 219 -17.11 -12.32 -18.07
N SER A 220 -16.59 -12.89 -19.15
CA SER A 220 -16.41 -14.33 -19.30
C SER A 220 -15.05 -14.59 -19.89
N PHE A 221 -14.20 -15.26 -19.13
CA PHE A 221 -12.81 -15.47 -19.51
C PHE A 221 -12.54 -16.96 -19.66
N ASN A 222 -11.84 -17.29 -20.74
CA ASN A 222 -11.11 -18.55 -20.81
C ASN A 222 -9.71 -18.25 -20.28
N LEU A 223 -9.32 -18.95 -19.22
CA LEU A 223 -8.04 -18.81 -18.58
C LEU A 223 -7.11 -19.92 -19.05
N GLN A 224 -5.88 -19.54 -19.36
CA GLN A 224 -4.81 -20.50 -19.54
C GLN A 224 -4.18 -20.79 -18.17
N MET A 225 -4.57 -21.90 -17.57
CA MET A 225 -3.93 -22.47 -16.38
C MET A 225 -3.32 -23.82 -16.75
N GLU A 226 -2.21 -24.21 -16.12
CA GLU A 226 -1.60 -25.53 -16.36
C GLU A 226 -2.64 -26.66 -16.19
N GLY A 227 -2.79 -27.48 -17.23
CA GLY A 227 -3.61 -28.70 -17.24
C GLY A 227 -4.91 -28.64 -18.06
N ALA A 228 -5.58 -27.48 -18.18
CA ALA A 228 -6.79 -27.34 -19.01
C ALA A 228 -7.25 -25.86 -19.13
N PRO A 229 -7.96 -25.49 -20.20
CA PRO A 229 -8.68 -24.21 -20.24
C PRO A 229 -9.72 -24.16 -19.12
N HIS A 230 -9.67 -23.12 -18.31
CA HIS A 230 -10.64 -22.88 -17.22
C HIS A 230 -11.53 -21.70 -17.59
N ARG A 231 -12.84 -21.93 -17.65
CA ARG A 231 -13.80 -20.84 -17.91
C ARG A 231 -14.27 -20.25 -16.60
N ILE A 232 -14.13 -18.95 -16.45
CA ILE A 232 -14.71 -18.20 -15.32
C ILE A 232 -15.68 -17.14 -15.81
N LYS A 233 -16.66 -16.82 -14.96
CA LYS A 233 -17.49 -15.64 -15.11
C LYS A 233 -17.17 -14.66 -14.01
N THR A 234 -17.11 -13.39 -14.36
CA THR A 234 -16.77 -12.33 -13.42
C THR A 234 -17.84 -11.26 -13.39
N ARG A 235 -17.84 -10.48 -12.31
CA ARG A 235 -18.61 -9.25 -12.17
C ARG A 235 -17.69 -8.15 -11.68
N ALA A 236 -17.69 -7.00 -12.36
CA ALA A 236 -16.89 -5.86 -11.94
C ALA A 236 -17.35 -5.38 -10.55
N VAL A 237 -16.38 -5.12 -9.66
CA VAL A 237 -16.59 -4.57 -8.31
C VAL A 237 -16.12 -3.11 -8.27
N TYR A 238 -14.97 -2.85 -8.87
CA TYR A 238 -14.36 -1.53 -8.94
C TYR A 238 -13.62 -1.39 -10.28
N THR A 239 -13.64 -0.20 -10.85
CA THR A 239 -12.87 0.13 -12.05
C THR A 239 -12.52 1.60 -12.04
N GLU A 240 -11.25 1.90 -12.28
CA GLU A 240 -10.72 3.25 -12.46
C GLU A 240 -9.87 3.29 -13.72
N VAL A 241 -10.14 4.25 -14.61
CA VAL A 241 -9.55 4.31 -15.94
C VAL A 241 -8.73 5.58 -16.09
N GLY A 242 -7.59 5.49 -16.76
CA GLY A 242 -6.77 6.65 -17.11
C GLY A 242 -5.59 6.83 -16.16
N GLU A 243 -5.54 7.97 -15.46
CA GLU A 243 -4.41 8.31 -14.56
C GLU A 243 -4.45 7.57 -13.21
N LEU A 244 -5.45 6.72 -13.00
CA LEU A 244 -5.68 5.98 -11.75
C LEU A 244 -5.93 6.91 -10.54
N ARG A 245 -6.79 7.94 -10.70
CA ARG A 245 -7.08 8.96 -9.67
C ARG A 245 -8.39 8.73 -8.92
#